data_AF-A0A8J6UB89-F1
#
_entry.id   AF-A0A8J6UB89-F1
#
_cell.length_a   1.000
_cell.length_b   1.000
_cell.length_c   1.000
_cell.angle_alpha   90.00
_cell.angle_beta   90.00
_cell.angle_gamma   90.00
#
_symmetry.space_group_name_H-M   'P 1'
#
loop_
_entity.id
_entity.type
_entity.pdbx_description
1 polymer ?
#
loop_
_entity_poly.entity_id
_entity_poly.type
_entity_poly.pdbx_seq_one_letter_code
_entity_poly.pdbx_strand_id
1 'polypeptide(L)'
;MTVKSLDMCFHISNWHEPEYWEKEFKVKISDERIRPVMSKPHYHLNGFSHPNVLVIPQEKPEVLAPGVWGIVPNYKSPEDIKPYYKEAVKYGSG
;
A
#
# COMPACT_ATOMS: atom_id res chain seq x y z
N MET A 1 -30.17 -17.65 4.86
CA MET A 1 -28.73 -17.87 4.65
C MET A 1 -28.18 -16.66 3.92
N THR A 2 -27.73 -15.67 4.66
CA THR A 2 -27.16 -14.46 4.06
C THR A 2 -25.72 -14.78 3.72
N VAL A 3 -25.42 -14.93 2.43
CA VAL A 3 -24.04 -14.91 1.95
C VAL A 3 -23.53 -13.52 2.28
N LYS A 4 -22.75 -13.43 3.37
CA LYS A 4 -21.96 -12.24 3.68
C LYS A 4 -20.97 -12.17 2.52
N SER A 5 -21.25 -11.29 1.55
CA SER A 5 -20.25 -10.89 0.57
C SER A 5 -19.01 -10.53 1.38
N LEU A 6 -17.90 -11.22 1.14
CA LEU A 6 -16.59 -10.74 1.57
C LEU A 6 -16.38 -9.45 0.77
N ASP A 7 -16.83 -8.33 1.31
CA ASP A 7 -16.41 -7.02 0.82
C ASP A 7 -14.90 -6.98 1.04
N MET A 8 -14.17 -7.33 0.00
CA MET A 8 -12.74 -7.14 -0.08
C MET A 8 -12.51 -5.65 0.17
N CYS A 9 -11.72 -5.28 1.18
CA CYS A 9 -11.33 -3.89 1.39
C CYS A 9 -10.30 -3.51 0.31
N PHE A 10 -10.75 -3.23 -0.91
CA PHE A 10 -9.89 -2.90 -2.07
C PHE A 10 -9.81 -1.39 -2.34
N HIS A 11 -10.53 -0.57 -1.58
CA HIS A 11 -10.45 0.88 -1.64
C HIS A 11 -10.03 1.45 -0.30
N ILE A 12 -9.06 2.37 -0.31
CA ILE A 12 -8.71 3.18 0.85
C ILE A 12 -8.66 4.66 0.46
N SER A 13 -8.80 5.52 1.47
CA SER A 13 -8.51 6.94 1.36
C SER A 13 -7.38 7.28 2.33
N ASN A 14 -6.37 7.98 1.83
CA ASN A 14 -5.30 8.54 2.65
C ASN A 14 -5.16 10.02 2.29
N TRP A 15 -5.85 10.85 3.05
CA TRP A 15 -5.93 12.28 2.83
C TRP A 15 -5.12 13.08 3.86
N HIS A 16 -4.61 12.42 4.88
CA HIS A 16 -3.78 13.02 5.91
C HIS A 16 -2.32 13.08 5.49
N GLU A 17 -1.61 14.10 5.96
CA GLU A 17 -0.17 14.21 5.77
C GLU A 17 0.58 13.15 6.61
N PRO A 18 1.79 12.72 6.21
CA PRO A 18 2.58 11.73 6.95
C PRO A 18 2.74 12.04 8.44
N GLU A 19 2.86 13.32 8.81
CA GLU A 19 3.00 13.84 10.17
C GLU A 19 1.85 13.41 11.09
N TYR A 20 0.63 13.34 10.54
CA TYR A 20 -0.54 12.87 11.27
C TYR A 20 -0.36 11.41 11.68
N TRP A 21 0.08 10.56 10.76
CA TRP A 21 0.33 9.14 11.00
C TRP A 21 1.54 8.89 11.89
N GLU A 22 2.60 9.68 11.74
CA GLU A 22 3.77 9.67 12.63
C GLU A 22 3.35 9.93 14.08
N LYS A 23 2.45 10.92 14.30
CA LYS A 23 1.94 11.25 15.65
C LYS A 23 0.99 10.17 16.19
N GLU A 24 0.07 9.69 15.38
CA GLU A 24 -0.95 8.71 15.79
C GLU A 24 -0.32 7.38 16.16
N PHE A 25 0.58 6.87 15.32
CA PHE A 25 1.22 5.57 15.52
C PHE A 25 2.58 5.64 16.23
N LYS A 26 3.07 6.85 16.55
CA LYS A 26 4.39 7.08 17.18
C LYS A 26 5.54 6.47 16.37
N VAL A 27 5.43 6.56 15.05
CA VAL A 27 6.42 6.08 14.08
C VAL A 27 7.11 7.25 13.40
N LYS A 28 8.22 6.99 12.70
CA LYS A 28 8.92 7.99 11.89
C LYS A 28 8.98 7.57 10.43
N ILE A 29 8.91 8.54 9.53
CA ILE A 29 9.08 8.26 8.11
C ILE A 29 10.46 7.67 7.84
N SER A 30 10.51 6.65 6.99
CA SER A 30 11.76 5.97 6.61
C SER A 30 12.73 6.90 5.88
N ASP A 31 12.21 7.86 5.11
CA ASP A 31 12.99 8.74 4.24
C ASP A 31 12.28 10.08 4.09
N GLU A 32 12.98 11.19 4.35
CA GLU A 32 12.40 12.53 4.21
C GLU A 32 12.10 12.89 2.74
N ARG A 33 12.77 12.23 1.77
CA ARG A 33 12.57 12.47 0.34
C ARG A 33 11.19 12.03 -0.15
N ILE A 34 10.55 11.09 0.53
CA ILE A 34 9.22 10.59 0.15
C ILE A 34 8.08 11.43 0.74
N ARG A 35 8.35 12.24 1.78
CA ARG A 35 7.38 13.12 2.42
C ARG A 35 6.60 13.97 1.41
N PRO A 36 7.22 14.77 0.51
CA PRO A 36 6.46 15.60 -0.43
C PRO A 36 5.59 14.82 -1.42
N VAL A 37 5.95 13.56 -1.71
CA VAL A 37 5.15 12.67 -2.58
C VAL A 37 3.94 12.16 -1.83
N MET A 38 4.11 11.82 -0.55
CA MET A 38 3.09 11.23 0.31
C MET A 38 2.19 12.26 1.03
N SER A 39 2.59 13.54 1.10
CA SER A 39 1.74 14.62 1.63
C SER A 39 0.59 15.01 0.70
N LYS A 40 0.53 14.47 -0.53
CA LYS A 40 -0.62 14.70 -1.41
C LYS A 40 -1.81 13.84 -0.97
N PRO A 41 -3.00 14.42 -0.76
CA PRO A 41 -4.16 13.65 -0.36
C PRO A 41 -4.64 12.77 -1.51
N HIS A 42 -4.82 11.48 -1.22
CA HIS A 42 -5.37 10.49 -2.14
C HIS A 42 -6.70 9.96 -1.60
N TYR A 43 -7.81 10.41 -2.18
CA TYR A 43 -9.15 10.03 -1.72
C TYR A 43 -9.65 8.69 -2.31
N HIS A 44 -9.09 8.26 -3.44
CA HIS A 44 -9.54 7.09 -4.18
C HIS A 44 -8.34 6.20 -4.57
N LEU A 45 -7.77 5.50 -3.59
CA LEU A 45 -6.74 4.49 -3.84
C LEU A 45 -7.41 3.14 -4.05
N ASN A 46 -7.15 2.52 -5.20
CA ASN A 46 -7.66 1.20 -5.56
C ASN A 46 -6.53 0.17 -5.46
N GLY A 47 -6.75 -0.95 -4.75
CA GLY A 47 -5.77 -2.01 -4.58
C GLY A 47 -5.37 -2.70 -5.88
N PHE A 48 -6.23 -2.72 -6.90
CA PHE A 48 -5.92 -3.30 -8.22
C PHE A 48 -4.98 -2.44 -9.06
N SER A 49 -4.84 -1.15 -8.74
CA SER A 49 -3.84 -0.28 -9.39
C SER A 49 -2.45 -0.40 -8.77
N HIS A 50 -2.30 -1.19 -7.71
CA HIS A 50 -1.04 -1.41 -6.99
C HIS A 50 -0.34 -0.08 -6.60
N PRO A 51 -1.04 0.86 -5.95
CA PRO A 51 -0.48 2.15 -5.60
C PRO A 51 0.62 2.03 -4.54
N ASN A 52 1.53 3.00 -4.51
CA ASN A 52 2.42 3.19 -3.37
C ASN A 52 1.62 3.76 -2.20
N VAL A 53 1.70 3.10 -1.06
CA VAL A 53 1.02 3.46 0.19
C VAL A 53 2.03 3.47 1.33
N LEU A 54 1.72 4.17 2.43
CA LEU A 54 2.54 4.11 3.64
C LEU A 54 2.13 2.90 4.46
N VAL A 55 3.12 2.11 4.88
CA VAL A 55 2.95 0.90 5.68
C VAL A 55 3.92 0.91 6.85
N ILE A 56 3.52 0.30 7.96
CA ILE A 56 4.39 0.05 9.11
C ILE A 56 4.81 -1.43 9.02
N PRO A 57 6.07 -1.74 8.64
CA PRO A 57 6.52 -3.12 8.52
C PRO A 57 6.59 -3.81 9.88
N GLN A 58 6.26 -5.10 9.93
CA GLN A 58 6.35 -5.88 11.17
C GLN A 58 7.79 -5.98 11.70
N GLU A 59 8.80 -6.02 10.81
CA GLU A 59 10.21 -6.09 11.19
C GLU A 59 10.76 -4.76 11.74
N LYS A 60 10.09 -3.64 11.43
CA LYS A 60 10.47 -2.27 11.82
C LYS A 60 9.22 -1.48 12.25
N PRO A 61 8.60 -1.86 13.39
CA PRO A 61 7.34 -1.26 13.84
C PRO A 61 7.45 0.24 14.16
N GLU A 62 8.66 0.76 14.30
CA GLU A 62 8.96 2.17 14.55
C GLU A 62 9.02 3.03 13.28
N VAL A 63 8.93 2.42 12.09
CA VAL A 63 9.14 3.10 10.81
C VAL A 63 7.87 3.09 9.94
N LEU A 64 7.57 4.24 9.35
CA LEU A 64 6.58 4.42 8.30
C LEU A 64 7.28 4.41 6.93
N ALA A 65 7.12 3.31 6.20
CA ALA A 65 7.82 3.06 4.94
C ALA A 65 6.86 3.08 3.74
N PRO A 66 7.32 3.48 2.54
CA PRO A 66 6.53 3.34 1.33
C PRO A 66 6.52 1.87 0.91
N GLY A 67 5.35 1.34 0.59
CA GLY A 67 5.16 -0.02 0.08
C GLY A 67 4.18 -0.03 -1.08
N VAL A 68 4.32 -1.01 -1.98
CA VAL A 68 3.36 -1.24 -3.06
C VAL A 68 2.20 -2.06 -2.51
N TRP A 69 0.97 -1.63 -2.74
CA TRP A 69 -0.21 -2.40 -2.36
C TRP A 69 -0.38 -3.60 -3.29
N GLY A 70 0.26 -4.71 -2.96
CA GLY A 70 0.15 -5.99 -3.64
C GLY A 70 1.36 -6.89 -3.36
N ILE A 71 1.14 -8.13 -2.97
CA ILE A 71 2.22 -9.03 -2.57
C ILE A 71 2.89 -9.61 -3.81
N VAL A 72 4.21 -9.42 -3.90
CA VAL A 72 5.05 -10.05 -4.93
C VAL A 72 5.93 -11.10 -4.26
N PRO A 73 6.04 -12.32 -4.80
CA PRO A 73 6.94 -13.34 -4.29
C PRO A 73 8.41 -12.90 -4.35
N ASN A 74 9.21 -13.32 -3.37
CA ASN A 74 10.62 -12.96 -3.23
C ASN A 74 11.53 -13.41 -4.40
N TYR A 75 11.08 -14.36 -5.23
CA TYR A 75 11.83 -14.87 -6.38
C TYR A 75 11.66 -14.02 -7.65
N LYS A 76 10.77 -13.01 -7.64
CA LYS A 76 10.58 -12.08 -8.75
C LYS A 76 11.51 -10.88 -8.58
N SER A 77 12.16 -10.47 -9.66
CA SER A 77 13.00 -9.27 -9.65
C SER A 77 12.13 -8.00 -9.62
N PRO A 78 12.67 -6.83 -9.25
CA PRO A 78 11.96 -5.55 -9.34
C PRO A 78 11.40 -5.25 -10.73
N GLU A 79 12.09 -5.69 -11.78
CA GLU A 79 11.65 -5.53 -13.18
C GLU A 79 10.42 -6.39 -13.49
N ASP A 80 10.28 -7.52 -12.80
CA ASP A 80 9.18 -8.48 -12.99
C ASP A 80 7.90 -8.12 -12.23
N ILE A 81 7.94 -7.10 -11.36
CA ILE A 81 6.78 -6.70 -10.54
C ILE A 81 5.58 -6.30 -11.40
N LYS A 82 5.80 -5.46 -12.42
CA LYS A 82 4.72 -5.03 -13.34
C LYS A 82 4.17 -6.19 -14.18
N PRO A 83 5.01 -7.03 -14.82
CA PRO A 83 4.56 -8.26 -15.47
C PRO A 83 3.77 -9.18 -14.54
N TYR A 84 4.24 -9.37 -13.31
CA TYR A 84 3.60 -10.24 -12.33
C TYR A 84 2.17 -9.80 -12.02
N TYR A 85 1.94 -8.52 -11.72
CA TYR A 85 0.58 -8.04 -11.47
C TYR A 85 -0.32 -8.20 -12.69
N LYS A 86 0.20 -8.01 -13.92
CA LYS A 86 -0.57 -8.22 -15.16
C LYS A 86 -0.95 -9.68 -15.38
N GLU A 87 -0.09 -10.62 -15.00
CA GLU A 87 -0.37 -12.05 -15.06
C GLU A 87 -1.35 -12.50 -13.98
N ALA A 88 -1.24 -11.93 -12.77
CA ALA A 88 -2.13 -12.20 -11.64
C ALA A 88 -3.60 -11.86 -11.94
N VAL A 89 -3.87 -10.92 -12.85
CA VAL A 89 -5.23 -10.60 -13.31
C VAL A 89 -5.96 -11.84 -13.87
N LYS A 90 -5.22 -12.75 -14.52
CA LYS A 90 -5.80 -13.99 -15.07
C LYS A 90 -6.35 -14.93 -13.99
N TYR A 91 -5.91 -14.77 -12.75
CA TYR A 91 -6.25 -15.62 -11.62
C TYR A 91 -7.27 -14.97 -10.67
N GLY A 92 -7.91 -13.87 -11.08
CA GLY A 92 -8.99 -13.23 -10.31
C GLY A 92 -8.54 -12.09 -9.38
N SER A 93 -7.32 -11.58 -9.56
CA SER A 93 -6.99 -10.24 -9.08
C SER A 93 -7.65 -9.25 -10.06
N GLY A 94 -8.55 -8.39 -9.59
CA GLY A 94 -9.33 -7.47 -10.43
C GLY A 94 -8.50 -6.56 -11.34
#